data_AF-A0A3P8JR48-F1
#
_entry.id   AF-A0A3P8JR48-F1
#
_cell.length_a   1.000
_cell.length_b   1.000
_cell.length_c   1.000
_cell.angle_alpha   90.00
_cell.angle_beta   90.00
_cell.angle_gamma   90.00
#
_symmetry.space_group_name_H-M   'P 1'
#
loop_
_entity.id
_entity.type
_entity.pdbx_description
1 polymer ?
#
loop_
_entity_poly.entity_id
_entity_poly.type
_entity_poly.pdbx_seq_one_letter_code
_entity_poly.pdbx_strand_id
1 'polypeptide(L)'
;MKTTLKKVRNLIAASMAGWLPEEYEQQQREEKLKGAVDRFLETHPEYIERYTSKPTTVPAVAPVISKKQKAKRIMKTLGAGAGVFTPHVVDEAALARARAKCREIVAADPAAYSYIIESAPIKG
;
A
#
# COMPACT_ATOMS: atom_id res chain seq x y z
N MET A 1 -16.45 -46.07 -12.79
CA MET A 1 -17.03 -46.81 -11.64
C MET A 1 -16.64 -46.25 -10.27
N LYS A 2 -15.36 -45.94 -9.99
CA LYS A 2 -14.92 -45.45 -8.65
C LYS A 2 -15.62 -44.15 -8.20
N THR A 3 -15.90 -43.23 -9.13
CA THR A 3 -16.61 -41.97 -8.85
C THR A 3 -18.09 -42.18 -8.59
N THR A 4 -18.74 -43.10 -9.31
CA THR A 4 -20.15 -43.45 -9.12
C THR A 4 -20.40 -44.11 -7.77
N LEU A 5 -19.53 -45.07 -7.38
CA LEU A 5 -19.63 -45.74 -6.08
C LEU A 5 -19.48 -44.77 -4.90
N LYS A 6 -18.57 -43.80 -5.04
CA LYS A 6 -18.33 -42.76 -4.03
C LYS A 6 -19.55 -41.86 -3.84
N LYS A 7 -20.21 -41.46 -4.93
CA LYS A 7 -21.45 -40.68 -4.88
C LYS A 7 -22.57 -41.43 -4.17
N VAL A 8 -22.78 -42.71 -4.50
CA VAL A 8 -23.79 -43.56 -3.84
C VAL A 8 -23.51 -43.69 -2.34
N ARG A 9 -22.26 -43.94 -1.95
CA ARG A 9 -21.86 -44.02 -0.54
C ARG A 9 -22.12 -42.71 0.21
N ASN A 10 -21.77 -41.57 -0.39
CA ASN A 10 -22.00 -40.25 0.20
C ASN A 10 -23.50 -39.95 0.34
N LEU A 11 -24.32 -40.35 -0.64
CA LEU A 11 -25.76 -40.15 -0.60
C LEU A 11 -26.42 -40.97 0.51
N ILE A 12 -26.00 -42.22 0.69
CA ILE A 12 -26.44 -43.08 1.80
C ILE A 12 -26.01 -42.46 3.14
N ALA A 13 -24.74 -42.07 3.28
CA ALA A 13 -24.23 -41.47 4.51
C ALA A 13 -24.95 -40.14 4.86
N ALA A 14 -25.22 -39.30 3.87
CA ALA A 14 -26.00 -38.07 4.04
C ALA A 14 -27.42 -38.37 4.55
N SER A 15 -28.10 -39.35 3.93
CA SER A 15 -29.44 -39.77 4.37
C SER A 15 -29.47 -40.29 5.80
N MET A 16 -28.44 -41.04 6.22
CA MET A 16 -28.31 -41.55 7.60
C MET A 16 -28.02 -40.45 8.62
N ALA A 17 -27.31 -39.40 8.21
CA ALA A 17 -27.01 -38.23 9.04
C ALA A 17 -28.14 -37.19 9.07
N GLY A 18 -29.19 -37.38 8.25
CA GLY A 18 -30.29 -36.42 8.12
C GLY A 18 -29.91 -35.15 7.34
N TRP A 19 -28.88 -35.21 6.49
CA TRP A 19 -28.37 -34.08 5.71
C TRP A 19 -28.65 -34.24 4.22
N LEU A 20 -28.66 -33.11 3.51
CA LEU A 20 -28.68 -33.15 2.06
C LEU A 20 -27.32 -33.70 1.53
N PRO A 21 -27.30 -34.46 0.42
CA PRO A 21 -26.05 -34.98 -0.14
C PRO A 21 -25.00 -33.91 -0.46
N GLU A 22 -25.43 -32.71 -0.85
CA GLU A 22 -24.55 -31.58 -1.13
C GLU A 22 -23.90 -31.02 0.14
N GLU A 23 -24.66 -30.91 1.24
CA GLU A 23 -24.16 -30.46 2.55
C GLU A 23 -23.16 -31.47 3.13
N TYR A 24 -23.45 -32.76 2.98
CA TYR A 24 -22.54 -33.83 3.39
C TYR A 24 -21.21 -33.79 2.61
N GLU A 25 -21.25 -33.53 1.30
CA GLU A 25 -20.04 -33.38 0.50
C GLU A 25 -19.23 -32.13 0.87
N GLN A 26 -19.89 -31.04 1.22
CA GLN A 26 -19.24 -29.82 1.72
C GLN A 26 -18.56 -30.06 3.05
N GLN A 27 -19.25 -30.67 4.02
CA GLN A 27 -18.64 -31.01 5.31
C GLN A 27 -17.43 -31.93 5.16
N GLN A 28 -17.51 -32.94 4.28
CA GLN A 28 -16.37 -33.81 4.00
C GLN A 28 -15.18 -33.07 3.37
N ARG A 29 -15.41 -31.95 2.67
CA ARG A 29 -14.33 -31.08 2.17
C ARG A 29 -13.77 -30.22 3.30
N GLU A 30 -14.62 -29.68 4.15
CA GLU A 30 -14.21 -28.87 5.31
C GLU A 30 -13.38 -29.67 6.31
N GLU A 31 -13.78 -30.91 6.63
CA GLU A 31 -13.01 -31.79 7.52
C GLU A 31 -11.63 -32.10 6.95
N LYS A 32 -11.54 -32.37 5.64
CA LYS A 32 -10.26 -32.61 4.97
C LYS A 32 -9.39 -31.38 4.91
N LEU A 33 -9.99 -30.22 4.65
CA LEU A 33 -9.29 -28.95 4.66
C LEU A 33 -8.75 -28.66 6.04
N LYS A 34 -9.58 -28.82 7.08
CA LYS A 34 -9.20 -28.66 8.48
C LYS A 34 -8.02 -29.56 8.83
N GLY A 35 -8.10 -30.86 8.55
CA GLY A 35 -7.00 -31.78 8.82
C GLY A 35 -5.71 -31.47 8.03
N ALA A 36 -5.82 -30.96 6.80
CA ALA A 36 -4.66 -30.53 6.02
C ALA A 36 -4.04 -29.25 6.58
N VAL A 37 -4.86 -28.30 7.03
CA VAL A 37 -4.43 -27.06 7.68
C VAL A 37 -3.78 -27.36 9.03
N ASP A 38 -4.39 -28.22 9.84
CA ASP A 38 -3.83 -28.64 11.15
C ASP A 38 -2.44 -29.25 10.95
N ARG A 39 -2.28 -30.19 10.00
CA ARG A 39 -0.97 -30.78 9.68
C ARG A 39 0.02 -29.75 9.14
N PHE A 40 -0.43 -28.81 8.31
CA PHE A 40 0.42 -27.74 7.79
C PHE A 40 0.93 -26.87 8.94
N LEU A 41 0.06 -26.48 9.87
CA LEU A 41 0.42 -25.67 11.03
C LEU A 41 1.30 -26.42 12.03
N GLU A 42 1.14 -27.74 12.17
CA GLU A 42 2.08 -28.59 12.94
C GLU A 42 3.49 -28.58 12.33
N THR A 43 3.60 -28.61 11.00
CA THR A 43 4.90 -28.55 10.30
C THR A 43 5.48 -27.14 10.19
N HIS A 44 4.65 -26.12 10.35
CA HIS A 44 5.00 -24.71 10.17
C HIS A 44 4.58 -23.87 11.39
N PRO A 45 5.20 -24.09 12.56
CA PRO A 45 4.85 -23.38 13.79
C PRO A 45 5.12 -21.87 13.70
N GLU A 46 5.96 -21.41 12.77
CA GLU A 46 6.21 -19.98 12.50
C GLU A 46 4.94 -19.22 12.12
N TYR A 47 3.97 -19.89 11.50
CA TYR A 47 2.66 -19.28 11.22
C TYR A 47 1.86 -19.10 12.50
N ILE A 48 1.87 -20.09 13.40
CA ILE A 48 1.20 -19.96 14.71
C ILE A 48 1.82 -18.79 15.48
N GLU A 49 3.15 -18.73 15.55
CA GLU A 49 3.85 -17.65 16.25
C GLU A 49 3.52 -16.29 15.64
N ARG A 50 3.49 -16.15 14.30
CA ARG A 50 3.18 -14.89 13.63
C ARG A 50 1.77 -14.35 13.94
N TYR A 51 0.79 -15.22 14.13
CA TYR A 51 -0.61 -14.82 14.34
C TYR A 51 -1.04 -14.86 15.81
N THR A 52 -0.32 -15.56 16.68
CA THR A 52 -0.59 -15.64 18.13
C THR A 52 0.31 -14.73 18.96
N SER A 53 1.52 -14.42 18.49
CA SER A 53 2.35 -13.41 19.14
C SER A 53 1.67 -12.05 18.97
N LYS A 54 1.42 -11.37 20.10
CA LYS A 54 1.14 -9.94 20.06
C LYS A 54 2.27 -9.29 19.26
N PRO A 55 1.99 -8.43 18.26
CA PRO A 55 3.04 -7.83 17.45
C PRO A 55 4.07 -7.19 18.38
N THR A 56 5.25 -7.82 18.48
CA THR A 56 6.34 -7.33 19.34
C THR A 56 6.91 -6.03 18.77
N THR A 57 6.64 -5.77 17.48
CA THR A 57 6.77 -4.45 16.89
C THR A 57 5.60 -3.59 17.33
N VAL A 58 5.62 -3.15 18.59
CA VAL A 58 5.02 -1.87 18.92
C VAL A 58 5.61 -0.88 17.92
N PRO A 59 4.81 -0.22 17.07
CA PRO A 59 5.38 0.81 16.21
C PRO A 59 6.10 1.77 17.13
N ALA A 60 7.39 2.02 16.87
CA ALA A 60 8.25 2.87 17.72
C ALA A 60 7.59 4.23 18.02
N VAL A 61 6.62 4.62 17.19
CA VAL A 61 5.69 5.69 17.50
C VAL A 61 4.25 5.27 17.25
N ALA A 62 3.39 5.44 18.27
CA ALA A 62 1.96 5.19 18.17
C ALA A 62 1.31 5.97 17.00
N PRO A 63 0.31 5.38 16.31
CA PRO A 63 -0.42 6.06 15.24
C PRO A 63 -1.11 7.32 15.77
N VAL A 64 -1.27 8.32 14.89
CA VAL A 64 -1.94 9.57 15.23
C VAL A 64 -3.44 9.37 15.08
N ILE A 65 -4.17 9.42 16.19
CA ILE A 65 -5.60 9.06 16.23
C ILE A 65 -6.49 10.30 16.02
N SER A 66 -6.01 11.49 16.39
CA SER A 66 -6.80 12.72 16.29
C SER A 66 -6.07 13.87 15.59
N LYS A 67 -6.85 14.78 15.00
CA LYS A 67 -6.33 16.03 14.38
C LYS A 67 -5.53 16.87 15.38
N LYS A 68 -5.97 16.94 16.64
CA LYS A 68 -5.25 17.65 17.73
C LYS A 68 -3.90 17.00 18.02
N GLN A 69 -3.85 15.67 18.11
CA GLN A 69 -2.59 14.93 18.31
C GLN A 69 -1.63 15.10 17.12
N LYS A 70 -2.16 15.17 15.89
CA LYS A 70 -1.38 15.45 14.67
C LYS A 70 -0.70 16.81 14.75
N ALA A 71 -1.46 17.85 15.04
CA ALA A 71 -0.95 19.21 15.16
C ALA A 71 0.15 19.32 16.25
N LYS A 72 -0.08 18.69 17.41
CA LYS A 72 0.89 18.70 18.51
C LYS A 72 2.20 17.97 18.17
N ARG A 73 2.13 16.84 17.44
CA ARG A 73 3.33 16.14 16.95
C ARG A 73 4.07 16.94 15.89
N ILE A 74 3.35 17.60 14.99
CA ILE A 74 3.93 18.48 13.97
C ILE A 74 4.65 19.66 14.64
N MET A 75 4.02 20.35 15.60
CA MET A 75 4.69 21.42 16.35
C MET A 75 5.93 20.92 17.11
N LYS A 76 5.89 19.73 17.71
CA LYS A 76 7.03 19.15 18.43
C LYS A 76 8.18 18.79 17.49
N THR A 77 7.89 18.26 16.30
CA THR A 77 8.90 17.82 15.32
C THR A 77 9.53 18.97 14.56
N LEU A 78 8.75 20.00 14.25
CA LEU A 78 9.26 21.23 13.64
C LEU A 78 10.00 22.13 14.66
N GLY A 79 9.82 21.87 15.97
CA GLY A 79 10.36 22.68 17.05
C GLY A 79 9.59 23.99 17.18
N ALA A 80 9.60 24.58 18.39
CA ALA A 80 8.95 25.87 18.67
C ALA A 80 9.56 27.08 17.90
N GLY A 81 10.52 26.81 17.00
CA GLY A 81 11.25 27.78 16.20
C GLY A 81 11.50 27.31 14.76
N ALA A 82 10.70 26.40 14.21
CA ALA A 82 10.64 26.27 12.75
C ALA A 82 10.23 27.64 12.22
N GLY A 83 11.21 28.38 11.71
CA GLY A 83 11.04 29.75 11.29
C GLY A 83 9.83 29.90 10.38
N VAL A 84 9.23 31.09 10.44
CA VAL A 84 8.19 31.48 9.50
C VAL A 84 8.70 31.20 8.09
N PHE A 85 7.88 30.56 7.27
CA PHE A 85 8.17 30.35 5.86
C PHE A 85 8.63 31.67 5.26
N THR A 86 9.90 31.74 4.86
CA THR A 86 10.46 32.88 4.15
C THR A 86 10.23 32.61 2.68
N PRO A 87 9.24 33.28 2.04
CA PRO A 87 9.07 33.15 0.61
C PRO A 87 10.37 33.57 -0.08
N HIS A 88 10.77 32.82 -1.09
CA HIS A 88 11.92 33.20 -1.90
C HIS A 88 11.52 34.42 -2.73
N VAL A 89 11.88 35.61 -2.27
CA VAL A 89 11.69 36.85 -3.02
C VAL A 89 12.67 36.81 -4.19
N VAL A 90 12.13 36.69 -5.41
CA VAL A 90 12.94 36.70 -6.61
C VAL A 90 13.41 38.13 -6.87
N ASP A 91 14.72 38.34 -7.00
CA ASP A 91 15.25 39.61 -7.53
C ASP A 91 14.85 39.73 -9.01
N GLU A 92 13.85 40.58 -9.27
CA GLU A 92 13.31 40.79 -10.61
C GLU A 92 14.35 41.30 -11.61
N ALA A 93 15.36 42.06 -11.15
CA ALA A 93 16.44 42.55 -12.01
C ALA A 93 17.40 41.42 -12.38
N ALA A 94 17.74 40.53 -11.44
CA ALA A 94 18.50 39.32 -11.74
C ALA A 94 17.73 38.39 -12.68
N LEU A 95 16.42 38.21 -12.47
CA LEU A 95 15.56 37.41 -13.34
C LEU A 95 15.49 37.99 -14.76
N ALA A 96 15.37 39.31 -14.90
CA ALA A 96 15.35 39.98 -16.20
C ALA A 96 16.68 39.77 -16.96
N ARG A 97 17.83 39.90 -16.27
CA ARG A 97 19.15 39.65 -16.85
C ARG A 97 19.31 38.20 -17.32
N ALA A 98 18.86 37.24 -16.51
CA ALA A 98 18.90 35.83 -16.87
C ALA A 98 18.04 35.53 -18.11
N ARG A 99 16.82 36.09 -18.16
CA ARG A 99 15.93 35.94 -19.32
C ARG A 99 16.52 36.54 -20.60
N ALA A 100 17.17 37.71 -20.51
CA ALA A 100 17.84 38.32 -21.66
C ALA A 100 18.97 37.42 -22.19
N LYS A 101 19.82 36.89 -21.30
CA LYS A 101 20.90 35.96 -21.67
C LYS A 101 20.39 34.67 -22.30
N CYS A 102 19.31 34.10 -21.78
CA CYS A 102 18.69 32.91 -22.37
C CYS A 102 18.18 33.19 -23.79
N ARG A 103 17.60 34.36 -24.05
CA ARG A 103 17.16 34.75 -25.41
C ARG A 103 18.34 34.92 -26.37
N GLU A 104 19.46 35.48 -25.91
CA GLU A 104 20.70 35.57 -26.71
C GLU A 104 21.21 34.18 -27.10
N ILE A 105 21.23 33.23 -26.17
CA ILE A 105 21.66 31.84 -26.43
C ILE A 105 20.75 31.15 -27.45
N VAL A 106 19.43 31.28 -27.29
CA VAL A 106 18.45 30.71 -28.22
C VAL A 106 18.54 31.37 -29.60
N ALA A 107 18.84 32.67 -29.68
CA ALA A 107 19.02 33.36 -30.95
C ALA A 107 20.33 32.96 -31.66
N ALA A 108 21.38 32.64 -30.91
CA ALA A 108 22.67 32.22 -31.45
C ALA A 108 22.62 30.80 -32.07
N ASP A 109 21.86 29.88 -31.46
CA ASP A 109 21.60 28.56 -32.03
C ASP A 109 20.15 28.10 -31.75
N PRO A 110 19.20 28.51 -32.60
CA PRO A 110 17.81 28.12 -32.45
C PRO A 110 17.61 26.61 -32.62
N ALA A 111 18.42 25.96 -33.46
CA ALA A 111 18.27 24.55 -33.77
C ALA A 111 18.64 23.66 -32.58
N ALA A 112 19.56 24.10 -31.70
CA ALA A 112 19.97 23.35 -30.51
C ALA A 112 19.17 23.71 -29.24
N TYR A 113 18.67 24.95 -29.12
CA TYR A 113 18.16 25.43 -27.83
C TYR A 113 16.67 25.78 -27.80
N SER A 114 16.00 25.96 -28.95
CA SER A 114 14.58 26.37 -28.99
C SER A 114 13.62 25.39 -28.31
N TYR A 115 13.94 24.10 -28.28
CA TYR A 115 13.14 23.06 -27.62
C TYR A 115 13.47 22.86 -26.13
N ILE A 116 14.57 23.43 -25.63
CA ILE A 116 15.00 23.33 -24.23
C ILE A 116 14.60 24.58 -23.45
N ILE A 117 14.78 25.75 -24.07
CA ILE A 117 14.48 27.04 -23.47
C ILE A 117 13.38 27.69 -24.29
N GLU A 118 12.14 27.48 -23.86
CA GLU A 118 11.00 28.11 -24.52
C GLU A 118 11.16 29.63 -24.50
N SER A 119 11.11 30.24 -25.68
CA SER A 119 11.16 31.70 -25.84
C SER A 119 9.86 32.39 -25.41
N ALA A 120 8.78 31.62 -25.27
CA ALA A 120 7.47 32.08 -24.81
C ALA A 120 7.40 32.09 -23.27
N PRO A 121 6.62 33.01 -22.67
CA PRO A 121 6.34 32.92 -21.24
C PRO A 121 5.61 31.61 -20.94
N ILE A 122 6.09 30.87 -19.94
CA ILE A 122 5.43 29.68 -19.40
C ILE A 122 4.00 30.09 -19.02
N LYS A 123 3.00 29.46 -19.64
CA LYS A 123 1.59 29.71 -19.31
C LYS A 123 1.38 29.33 -17.84
N GLY A 124 1.02 30.32 -17.03
CA GLY A 124 0.61 30.14 -15.63
C GLY A 124 -0.73 29.45 -15.50
#